data_AF-A0A6I1ZN89-F1
#
_entry.id   AF-A0A6I1ZN89-F1
#
_cell.length_a   1.000
_cell.length_b   1.000
_cell.length_c   1.000
_cell.angle_alpha   90.00
_cell.angle_beta   90.00
_cell.angle_gamma   90.00
#
_symmetry.space_group_name_H-M   'P 1'
#
loop_
_entity.id
_entity.type
_entity.pdbx_description
1 polymer ?
#
loop_
_entity_poly.entity_id
_entity_poly.type
_entity_poly.pdbx_seq_one_letter_code
_entity_poly.pdbx_strand_id
1 'polypeptide(L)'
;MPQLIEAAREHRLAELLIRPGAPGTHREVWIGEDPDQLAARRTELKNIGERQAWPSGADDALVRAAVVTNAPVVSLTPVLQDTGEEIASGGLGALLRWR
;
A
#
# COMPACT_ATOMS: atom_id res chain seq x y z
N MET A 1 -4.95 -3.65 6.57
CA MET A 1 -4.96 -3.41 5.11
C MET A 1 -5.85 -2.21 4.73
N PRO A 2 -7.15 -2.15 5.08
CA PRO A 2 -7.97 -1.01 4.69
C PRO A 2 -7.38 0.34 5.12
N GLN A 3 -6.90 0.46 6.36
CA GLN A 3 -6.28 1.71 6.85
C GLN A 3 -5.04 2.14 6.06
N LEU A 4 -4.25 1.19 5.52
CA LEU A 4 -3.05 1.50 4.76
C LEU A 4 -3.41 2.03 3.36
N ILE A 5 -4.44 1.45 2.74
CA ILE A 5 -4.98 1.91 1.46
C ILE A 5 -5.59 3.31 1.59
N GLU A 6 -6.34 3.56 2.65
CA GLU A 6 -6.87 4.88 2.97
C GLU A 6 -5.75 5.92 3.15
N ALA A 7 -4.73 5.59 3.94
CA ALA A 7 -3.58 6.48 4.14
C ALA A 7 -2.80 6.76 2.84
N ALA A 8 -2.66 5.77 1.96
CA ALA A 8 -2.05 5.93 0.64
C ALA A 8 -2.86 6.89 -0.24
N ARG A 9 -4.18 6.67 -0.32
CA ARG A 9 -5.10 7.51 -1.09
C ARG A 9 -5.14 8.96 -0.59
N GLU A 10 -5.01 9.16 0.72
CA GLU A 10 -4.96 10.49 1.34
C GLU A 10 -3.55 11.11 1.36
N HIS A 11 -2.58 10.50 0.67
CA HIS A 11 -1.18 10.95 0.57
C HIS A 11 -0.48 11.09 1.92
N ARG A 12 -0.92 10.31 2.91
CA ARG A 12 -0.42 10.39 4.29
C ARG A 12 0.81 9.54 4.53
N LEU A 13 1.29 8.80 3.55
CA LEU A 13 2.48 7.97 3.72
C LEU A 13 3.70 8.88 3.86
N ALA A 14 4.36 8.80 5.02
CA ALA A 14 5.70 9.33 5.19
C ALA A 14 6.71 8.33 4.64
N GLU A 15 6.48 7.04 4.88
CA GLU A 15 7.33 5.93 4.44
C GLU A 15 6.49 4.65 4.34
N LEU A 16 6.69 3.88 3.28
CA LEU A 16 6.07 2.57 3.07
C LEU A 16 7.05 1.46 3.44
N LEU A 17 6.64 0.55 4.31
CA LEU A 17 7.45 -0.58 4.79
C LEU A 17 6.92 -1.88 4.18
N ILE A 18 7.78 -2.64 3.49
CA ILE A 18 7.40 -3.85 2.75
C ILE A 18 8.31 -5.02 3.14
N ARG A 19 7.73 -6.17 3.47
CA ARG A 19 8.37 -7.50 3.42
C ARG A 19 7.95 -8.16 2.10
N PRO A 20 8.81 -8.18 1.07
CA PRO A 20 8.48 -8.81 -0.20
C PRO A 20 8.07 -10.28 -0.02
N GLY A 21 7.02 -10.71 -0.73
CA GLY A 21 6.50 -12.08 -0.68
C GLY A 21 5.70 -12.44 0.58
N ALA A 22 5.44 -11.48 1.48
CA ALA A 22 4.57 -11.71 2.63
C ALA A 22 3.10 -11.88 2.19
N PRO A 23 2.25 -12.57 2.97
CA PRO A 23 0.87 -12.85 2.57
C PRO A 23 0.03 -11.60 2.23
N GLY A 24 0.34 -10.44 2.82
CA GLY A 24 -0.36 -9.21 2.55
C GLY A 24 0.04 -8.53 1.24
N THR A 25 1.23 -8.79 0.67
CA THR A 25 1.69 -8.14 -0.58
C THR A 25 0.82 -8.54 -1.76
N HIS A 26 0.43 -9.81 -1.83
CA HIS A 26 -0.40 -10.36 -2.89
C HIS A 26 -1.91 -10.16 -2.68
N ARG A 27 -2.31 -9.44 -1.62
CA ARG A 27 -3.72 -9.21 -1.37
C ARG A 27 -4.29 -8.32 -2.46
N GLU A 28 -5.40 -8.75 -3.06
CA GLU A 28 -6.07 -7.97 -4.09
C GLU A 28 -6.58 -6.64 -3.53
N VAL A 29 -6.28 -5.57 -4.26
CA VAL A 29 -6.79 -4.22 -4.09
C VAL A 29 -7.24 -3.68 -5.45
N TRP A 30 -7.91 -2.54 -5.45
CA TRP A 30 -8.43 -1.91 -6.66
C TRP A 30 -7.68 -0.61 -6.91
N ILE A 31 -7.21 -0.44 -8.15
CA ILE A 31 -6.55 0.78 -8.63
C ILE A 31 -7.42 1.47 -9.68
N GLY A 32 -7.35 2.80 -9.69
CA GLY A 32 -7.87 3.67 -10.75
C GLY A 32 -6.82 4.01 -11.79
N GLU A 33 -7.08 5.06 -12.59
CA GLU A 33 -6.15 5.50 -13.64
C GLU A 33 -4.91 6.16 -13.02
N ASP A 34 -5.12 6.96 -11.97
CA ASP A 34 -4.02 7.59 -11.24
C ASP A 34 -3.44 6.65 -10.16
N PRO A 35 -2.12 6.68 -9.93
CA PRO A 35 -1.45 5.79 -8.96
C PRO A 35 -1.94 5.88 -7.51
N ASP A 36 -2.52 7.01 -7.10
CA ASP A 36 -3.04 7.27 -5.76
C ASP A 36 -4.52 6.91 -5.60
N GLN A 37 -5.21 6.59 -6.70
CA GLN A 37 -6.58 6.11 -6.69
C GLN A 37 -6.62 4.64 -6.28
N LEU A 38 -6.62 4.42 -4.96
CA LEU A 38 -6.55 3.10 -4.35
C LEU A 38 -7.80 2.80 -3.51
N ALA A 39 -8.25 1.55 -3.56
CA ALA A 39 -9.37 1.08 -2.77
C ALA A 39 -9.24 -0.37 -2.33
N ALA A 40 -9.82 -0.69 -1.16
CA ALA A 40 -9.97 -2.07 -0.73
C ALA A 40 -11.08 -2.79 -1.51
N ARG A 41 -12.06 -2.03 -2.02
CA ARG A 41 -13.18 -2.55 -2.82
C ARG A 41 -13.40 -1.70 -4.08
N ARG A 42 -13.72 -2.35 -5.19
CA ARG A 42 -14.03 -1.67 -6.47
C ARG A 42 -15.04 -0.53 -6.35
N THR A 43 -16.04 -0.69 -5.49
CA THR A 43 -17.13 0.29 -5.31
C THR A 43 -16.66 1.59 -4.67
N GLU A 44 -15.56 1.58 -3.91
CA GLU A 44 -15.00 2.78 -3.28
C GLU A 44 -14.39 3.72 -4.32
N LEU A 45 -13.81 3.20 -5.42
CA LEU A 45 -13.31 4.01 -6.54
C LEU A 45 -14.43 4.74 -7.29
N LYS A 46 -15.61 4.12 -7.40
CA LYS A 46 -16.77 4.78 -8.00
C LYS A 46 -17.20 6.03 -7.23
N ASN A 47 -16.98 6.06 -5.91
CA ASN A 47 -17.35 7.19 -5.06
C ASN A 47 -16.46 8.42 -5.29
N ILE A 48 -15.26 8.23 -5.83
CA ILE A 48 -14.32 9.32 -6.17
C ILE A 48 -14.38 9.69 -7.66
N GLY A 49 -15.38 9.20 -8.39
CA GLY A 49 -15.60 9.51 -9.80
C GLY A 49 -14.87 8.62 -10.80
N GLU A 50 -14.10 7.63 -10.32
CA GLU A 50 -13.35 6.73 -11.18
C GLU A 50 -14.29 5.71 -11.86
N ARG A 51 -14.16 5.61 -13.19
CA ARG A 51 -15.01 4.81 -14.06
C ARG A 51 -14.37 3.49 -14.47
N GLN A 52 -13.04 3.43 -14.44
CA GLN A 52 -12.25 2.25 -14.77
C GLN A 52 -11.45 1.81 -13.55
N ALA A 53 -11.63 0.56 -13.16
CA ALA A 53 -11.00 0.00 -11.98
C ALA A 53 -10.46 -1.38 -12.30
N TRP A 54 -9.23 -1.63 -11.89
CA TRP A 54 -8.53 -2.88 -12.14
C TRP A 54 -8.07 -3.51 -10.83
N PRO A 55 -8.14 -4.84 -10.70
CA PRO A 55 -7.51 -5.52 -9.57
C PRO A 55 -5.98 -5.44 -9.72
N SER A 56 -5.30 -5.20 -8.61
CA SER A 56 -3.83 -5.29 -8.52
C SER A 56 -3.41 -5.90 -7.17
N GLY A 57 -2.17 -6.35 -7.09
CA GLY A 57 -1.54 -6.71 -5.81
C GLY A 57 -1.35 -5.46 -4.94
N ALA A 58 -1.53 -5.61 -3.63
CA ALA A 58 -1.36 -4.51 -2.68
C ALA A 58 0.04 -3.89 -2.74
N ASP A 59 1.08 -4.69 -3.00
CA ASP A 59 2.45 -4.22 -3.16
C ASP A 59 2.64 -3.31 -4.38
N ASP A 60 2.28 -3.75 -5.59
CA ASP A 60 2.37 -2.94 -6.81
C ASP A 60 1.60 -1.63 -6.66
N ALA A 61 0.37 -1.72 -6.15
CA ALA A 61 -0.52 -0.59 -5.95
C ALA A 61 0.04 0.43 -4.94
N LEU A 62 0.52 -0.02 -3.78
CA LEU A 62 1.07 0.85 -2.74
C LEU A 62 2.42 1.45 -3.14
N VAL A 63 3.28 0.71 -3.85
CA VAL A 63 4.57 1.24 -4.33
C VAL A 63 4.34 2.38 -5.32
N ARG A 64 3.41 2.23 -6.26
CA ARG A 64 3.06 3.28 -7.22
C ARG A 64 2.55 4.55 -6.52
N ALA A 65 1.65 4.41 -5.55
CA ALA A 65 1.16 5.53 -4.75
C ALA A 65 2.26 6.20 -3.91
N ALA A 66 3.13 5.41 -3.28
CA ALA A 66 4.24 5.93 -2.49
C ALA A 66 5.20 6.76 -3.38
N VAL A 67 5.54 6.24 -4.56
CA VAL A 67 6.43 6.95 -5.50
C VAL A 67 5.83 8.27 -5.97
N VAL A 68 4.54 8.31 -6.37
CA VAL A 68 3.92 9.57 -6.84
C VAL A 68 3.77 10.61 -5.72
N THR A 69 3.65 10.16 -4.46
CA THR A 69 3.55 11.04 -3.27
C THR A 69 4.90 11.34 -2.61
N ASN A 70 6.01 10.96 -3.24
CA ASN A 70 7.37 11.11 -2.69
C ASN A 70 7.52 10.53 -1.28
N ALA A 71 6.90 9.38 -1.03
CA ALA A 71 7.11 8.56 0.16
C ALA A 71 8.16 7.49 -0.17
N PRO A 72 9.28 7.39 0.59
CA PRO A 72 10.24 6.33 0.43
C PRO A 72 9.60 4.95 0.64
N VAL A 73 10.09 3.97 -0.11
CA VAL A 73 9.70 2.55 0.03
C VAL A 73 10.89 1.79 0.58
N VAL A 74 10.73 1.18 1.75
CA VAL A 74 11.79 0.46 2.45
C VAL A 74 11.44 -1.02 2.54
N SER A 75 12.37 -1.83 2.02
CA SER A 75 12.32 -3.28 2.15
C SER A 75 12.81 -3.70 3.53
N LEU A 76 12.02 -4.53 4.21
CA LEU A 76 12.34 -5.10 5.52
C LEU A 76 13.18 -6.39 5.40
N THR A 77 13.46 -6.87 4.17
CA THR A 77 14.27 -8.08 3.95
C THR A 77 15.61 -8.06 4.69
N PRO A 78 16.41 -6.97 4.66
CA PRO A 78 17.71 -6.97 5.34
C PRO A 78 17.58 -7.07 6.86
N VAL A 79 16.55 -6.43 7.44
CA VAL A 79 16.35 -6.41 8.90
C VAL A 79 15.85 -7.76 9.41
N LEU A 80 14.96 -8.41 8.65
CA LEU A 80 14.42 -9.73 8.97
C LEU A 80 15.47 -10.84 9.05
N GLN A 81 16.56 -10.71 8.30
CA GLN A 81 17.68 -11.65 8.37
C GLN A 81 18.35 -11.65 9.74
N ASP A 82 18.31 -10.51 10.45
CA ASP A 82 19.02 -10.30 11.71
C ASP A 82 18.09 -10.39 12.95
N THR A 83 16.82 -9.97 12.85
CA THR A 83 15.92 -9.85 14.02
C THR A 83 14.84 -10.92 14.14
N GLY A 84 14.61 -11.76 13.11
CA GLY A 84 13.49 -12.72 13.10
C GLY A 84 12.12 -12.08 12.83
N GLU A 85 11.05 -12.89 12.83
CA GLU A 85 9.71 -12.57 12.29
C GLU A 85 8.80 -11.65 13.13
N GLU A 86 9.33 -10.70 13.92
CA GLU A 86 8.50 -9.71 14.63
C GLU A 86 7.98 -8.58 13.70
N ILE A 87 7.34 -8.94 12.59
CA ILE A 87 6.67 -8.01 11.70
C ILE A 87 5.18 -8.29 11.71
N ALA A 88 4.38 -7.23 11.59
CA ALA A 88 2.95 -7.35 11.35
C ALA A 88 2.67 -8.42 10.28
N SER A 89 1.76 -9.35 10.57
CA SER A 89 1.55 -10.59 9.82
C SER A 89 1.32 -10.44 8.31
N GLY A 90 0.89 -9.26 7.86
CA GLY A 90 0.71 -8.96 6.43
C GLY A 90 1.98 -8.53 5.68
N GLY A 91 3.08 -8.20 6.38
CA GLY A 91 4.32 -7.72 5.76
C GLY A 91 4.20 -6.37 5.03
N LEU A 92 3.14 -5.62 5.28
CA LEU A 92 2.93 -4.27 4.77
C LEU A 92 2.58 -3.34 5.93
N GLY A 93 3.24 -2.19 5.99
CA GLY A 93 3.02 -1.15 7.00
C GLY A 93 3.48 0.20 6.49
N ALA A 94 3.21 1.26 7.24
CA ALA A 94 3.69 2.60 6.90
C ALA A 94 3.83 3.49 8.12
N LEU A 95 4.75 4.45 8.01
CA LEU A 95 4.75 5.64 8.85
C LEU A 95 3.87 6.69 8.20
N LEU A 96 3.08 7.39 9.02
CA LEU A 96 2.18 8.43 8.53
C LEU A 96 2.76 9.81 8.79
N ARG A 97 2.62 10.71 7.82
CA ARG A 97 2.98 12.13 7.94
C ARG A 97 2.09 12.83 8.97
N TRP A 98 0.82 12.41 9.08
CA TRP A 98 -0.14 12.88 10.08
C TRP A 98 -1.22 11.81 10.33
N ARG A 99 -1.89 11.94 11.48
CA ARG A 99 -2.89 10.98 11.98
C ARG A 99 -4.30 11.28 11.49
#